data_AF-A0A9P0ASL4-F1
#
_entry.id   AF-A0A9P0ASL4-F1
#
_cell.length_a   1.000
_cell.length_b   1.000
_cell.length_c   1.000
_cell.angle_alpha   90.00
_cell.angle_beta   90.00
_cell.angle_gamma   90.00
#
_symmetry.space_group_name_H-M   'P 1'
#
loop_
_entity.id
_entity.type
_entity.pdbx_description
1 polymer ?
#
loop_
_entity_poly.entity_id
_entity_poly.type
_entity_poly.pdbx_seq_one_letter_code
_entity_poly.pdbx_strand_id
1 'polypeptide(L)'
;MKKSTQPIKHLPSTLMEYRQNALSSMNIPQTSMKICTKPVKTLPCTSIDVTSTIDNSEEVSCNETTPKKRRFSEPRFVSEITSPDVKTPRRAKRAIQLAQATIRQKTKKIRALQESNRYLKKKIESLKDVIVHLRKNNVVSDDK
;
A
#
# COMPACT_ATOMS: atom_id res chain seq x y z
N MET A 1 34.72 -51.12 12.99
CA MET A 1 34.41 -49.68 12.85
C MET A 1 32.90 -49.50 13.08
N LYS A 2 32.48 -48.83 14.16
CA LYS A 2 31.05 -48.67 14.51
C LYS A 2 30.49 -47.45 13.78
N LYS A 3 29.53 -47.63 12.87
CA LYS A 3 28.83 -46.52 12.21
C LYS A 3 27.72 -46.03 13.15
N SER A 4 27.89 -44.81 13.65
CA SER A 4 26.87 -44.08 14.42
C SER A 4 25.98 -43.32 13.44
N THR A 5 24.74 -43.76 13.28
CA THR A 5 23.73 -43.05 12.50
C THR A 5 22.88 -42.22 13.46
N GLN A 6 23.05 -40.90 13.41
CA GLN A 6 22.20 -39.95 14.14
C GLN A 6 20.84 -39.83 13.43
N PRO A 7 19.71 -39.75 14.16
CA PRO A 7 18.40 -39.57 13.52
C PRO A 7 18.23 -38.14 12.99
N ILE A 8 17.69 -38.06 11.77
CA ILE A 8 17.34 -36.81 11.09
C ILE A 8 16.20 -36.15 11.89
N LYS A 9 16.44 -34.94 12.39
CA LYS A 9 15.43 -34.09 13.01
C LYS A 9 14.34 -33.82 11.98
N HIS A 10 13.10 -34.17 12.31
CA HIS A 10 11.93 -34.04 11.45
C HIS A 10 11.78 -32.60 10.92
N LEU A 11 11.89 -32.44 9.60
CA LEU A 11 11.49 -31.22 8.90
C LEU A 11 9.96 -31.25 8.71
N PRO A 12 9.23 -30.14 8.99
CA PRO A 12 7.79 -30.09 8.78
C PRO A 12 7.48 -30.24 7.29
N SER A 13 6.70 -31.27 6.96
CA SER A 13 6.60 -31.85 5.62
C SER A 13 5.47 -31.28 4.76
N THR A 14 4.79 -30.21 5.15
CA THR A 14 3.70 -29.67 4.33
C THR A 14 3.71 -28.15 4.24
N LEU A 15 3.66 -27.65 3.00
CA LEU A 15 3.50 -26.24 2.64
C LEU A 15 2.23 -25.61 3.27
N MET A 16 1.28 -26.45 3.71
CA MET A 16 0.06 -26.08 4.43
C MET A 16 0.33 -25.61 5.87
N GLU A 17 1.36 -26.13 6.53
CA GLU A 17 1.66 -25.87 7.94
C GLU A 17 2.22 -24.45 8.16
N TYR A 18 2.92 -23.91 7.15
CA TYR A 18 3.35 -22.51 7.14
C TYR A 18 2.19 -21.50 7.07
N ARG A 19 1.08 -21.87 6.43
CA ARG A 19 -0.08 -20.99 6.27
C ARG A 19 -0.86 -20.84 7.58
N GLN A 20 -0.97 -21.92 8.34
CA GLN A 20 -1.66 -21.90 9.64
C GLN A 20 -0.87 -21.10 10.68
N ASN A 21 0.45 -21.25 10.73
CA ASN A 21 1.31 -20.55 11.69
C ASN A 21 1.39 -19.04 11.43
N ALA A 22 1.32 -18.59 10.17
CA ALA A 22 1.30 -17.17 9.83
C ALA A 22 -0.01 -16.47 10.24
N LEU A 23 -1.14 -17.19 10.26
CA LEU A 23 -2.44 -16.65 10.64
C LEU A 23 -2.64 -16.59 12.16
N SER A 24 -1.96 -17.44 12.93
CA SER A 24 -2.04 -17.45 14.40
C SER A 24 -1.26 -16.29 15.08
N SER A 25 -0.29 -15.67 14.40
CA SER A 25 0.57 -14.62 15.00
C SER A 25 0.05 -13.19 14.78
N MET A 26 -1.02 -13.00 14.02
CA MET A 26 -1.53 -11.67 13.68
C MET A 26 -2.81 -11.39 14.45
N ASN A 27 -2.66 -11.06 15.73
CA ASN A 27 -3.74 -10.47 16.52
C ASN A 27 -3.95 -9.03 16.03
N ILE A 28 -4.64 -8.87 14.90
CA ILE A 28 -5.00 -7.57 14.32
C ILE A 28 -6.35 -7.18 14.92
N PRO A 29 -6.43 -6.09 15.70
CA PRO A 29 -7.72 -5.54 16.11
C PRO A 29 -8.52 -5.19 14.86
N GLN A 30 -9.68 -5.83 14.66
CA GLN A 30 -10.65 -5.42 13.66
C GLN A 30 -11.32 -4.12 14.12
N THR A 31 -10.62 -3.00 14.01
CA THR A 31 -11.27 -1.69 14.08
C THR A 31 -11.89 -1.40 12.73
N SER A 32 -13.21 -1.55 12.67
CA SER A 32 -14.04 -1.07 11.56
C SER A 32 -13.88 0.45 11.44
N MET A 33 -12.91 0.90 10.64
CA MET A 33 -12.83 2.29 10.23
C MET A 33 -13.83 2.52 9.10
N LYS A 34 -14.93 3.22 9.40
CA LYS A 34 -15.82 3.79 8.38
C LYS A 34 -15.00 4.74 7.51
N ILE A 35 -14.65 4.32 6.29
CA ILE A 35 -13.98 5.17 5.31
C ILE A 35 -15.03 6.16 4.78
N CYS A 36 -15.08 7.35 5.37
CA CYS A 36 -15.80 8.48 4.79
C CYS A 36 -14.93 9.08 3.69
N THR A 37 -15.10 8.61 2.45
CA THR A 37 -14.47 9.21 1.27
C THR A 37 -15.17 10.52 0.94
N LYS A 38 -14.80 11.61 1.61
CA LYS A 38 -15.06 12.95 1.06
C LYS A 38 -13.89 13.31 0.15
N PRO A 39 -14.14 13.88 -1.04
CA PRO A 39 -13.07 14.31 -1.92
C PRO A 39 -12.27 15.41 -1.23
N VAL A 40 -10.97 15.17 -1.01
CA VAL A 40 -10.03 16.18 -0.55
C VAL A 40 -9.83 17.16 -1.69
N LYS A 41 -10.43 18.34 -1.57
CA LYS A 41 -10.07 19.48 -2.42
C LYS A 41 -8.64 19.89 -2.04
N THR A 42 -7.72 19.69 -2.98
CA THR A 42 -6.36 20.23 -2.95
C THR A 42 -6.40 21.74 -2.71
N LEU A 43 -5.68 22.22 -1.70
CA LEU A 43 -5.43 23.65 -1.51
C LEU A 43 -4.22 24.07 -2.37
N PRO A 44 -4.37 25.05 -3.27
CA PRO A 44 -3.25 25.69 -3.97
C PRO A 44 -2.59 26.76 -3.09
N CYS A 45 -1.26 26.85 -3.17
CA CYS A 45 -0.50 27.98 -2.64
C CYS A 45 -0.80 29.22 -3.50
N THR A 46 -1.10 30.34 -2.85
CA THR A 46 -1.55 31.61 -3.43
C THR A 46 -0.53 32.23 -4.38
N SER A 47 -0.91 32.42 -5.64
CA SER A 47 -0.59 33.61 -6.42
C SER A 47 -1.89 34.07 -7.08
N ILE A 48 -2.25 35.32 -6.82
CA ILE A 48 -3.47 35.97 -7.24
C ILE A 48 -3.38 36.26 -8.73
N ASP A 49 -4.35 35.80 -9.51
CA ASP A 49 -4.88 36.60 -10.63
C ASP A 49 -6.36 36.28 -10.82
N VAL A 50 -7.15 37.35 -10.74
CA VAL A 50 -8.60 37.35 -10.87
C VAL A 50 -8.93 37.46 -12.35
N THR A 51 -9.68 36.51 -12.90
CA THR A 51 -10.73 36.82 -13.88
C THR A 51 -11.71 35.65 -13.97
N SER A 52 -12.98 36.03 -13.94
CA SER A 52 -14.19 35.23 -13.92
C SER A 52 -14.41 34.38 -15.17
N THR A 53 -14.91 33.17 -15.01
CA THR A 53 -16.13 32.70 -15.69
C THR A 53 -16.67 31.49 -14.93
N ILE A 54 -17.91 31.63 -14.47
CA ILE A 54 -18.76 30.51 -14.07
C ILE A 54 -19.19 29.86 -15.39
N ASP A 55 -18.82 28.62 -15.61
CA ASP A 55 -19.62 27.76 -16.47
C ASP A 55 -19.89 26.45 -15.73
N ASN A 56 -21.17 26.14 -15.66
CA ASN A 56 -21.75 25.07 -14.88
C ASN A 56 -22.33 24.10 -15.90
N SER A 57 -22.03 22.81 -15.73
CA SER A 57 -22.46 21.67 -16.54
C SER A 57 -21.49 21.29 -17.65
N GLU A 58 -20.70 20.23 -17.41
CA GLU A 58 -20.61 19.16 -18.38
C GLU A 58 -20.29 17.85 -17.65
N GLU A 59 -21.09 16.85 -17.97
CA GLU A 59 -21.15 15.56 -17.31
C GLU A 59 -19.79 14.84 -17.35
N VAL A 60 -19.39 14.26 -16.21
CA VAL A 60 -18.33 13.25 -16.21
C VAL A 60 -18.92 11.99 -16.83
N SER A 61 -18.90 11.94 -18.16
CA SER A 61 -19.16 10.74 -18.95
C SER A 61 -18.04 9.74 -18.64
N CYS A 62 -18.32 8.85 -17.70
CA CYS A 62 -17.50 7.68 -17.40
C CYS A 62 -17.58 6.71 -18.57
N ASN A 63 -16.93 7.04 -19.69
CA ASN A 63 -16.74 6.10 -20.78
C ASN A 63 -15.83 4.97 -20.27
N GLU A 64 -16.44 3.89 -19.77
CA GLU A 64 -15.78 2.64 -19.44
C GLU A 64 -15.17 2.04 -20.71
N THR A 65 -13.95 2.47 -21.03
CA THR A 65 -13.21 1.92 -22.16
C THR A 65 -12.69 0.54 -21.77
N THR A 66 -13.30 -0.50 -22.33
CA THR A 66 -12.79 -1.86 -22.17
C THR A 66 -11.34 -1.95 -22.68
N PRO A 67 -10.42 -2.59 -21.95
CA PRO A 67 -9.02 -2.66 -22.37
C PRO A 67 -8.88 -3.27 -23.77
N LYS A 68 -8.12 -2.60 -24.65
CA LYS A 68 -7.83 -3.10 -26.00
C LYS A 68 -7.31 -4.54 -25.95
N LYS A 69 -7.88 -5.42 -26.79
CA LYS A 69 -7.47 -6.83 -26.93
C LYS A 69 -5.97 -6.92 -27.24
N ARG A 70 -5.26 -7.74 -26.47
CA ARG A 70 -3.80 -7.87 -26.59
C ARG A 70 -3.43 -8.78 -27.77
N ARG A 71 -2.29 -8.50 -28.38
CA ARG A 71 -1.66 -9.34 -29.41
C ARG A 71 -1.08 -10.64 -28.84
N PHE A 72 -0.75 -10.67 -27.55
CA PHE A 72 -0.13 -11.81 -26.86
C PHE A 72 -0.82 -12.10 -25.52
N SER A 73 -0.83 -13.39 -25.14
CA SER A 73 -1.48 -13.91 -23.93
C SER A 73 -0.59 -13.88 -22.68
N GLU A 74 0.44 -13.03 -22.62
CA GLU A 74 1.33 -12.98 -21.45
C GLU A 74 0.60 -12.42 -20.22
N PRO A 75 0.88 -12.93 -19.01
CA PRO A 75 0.22 -12.47 -17.78
C PRO A 75 0.45 -10.97 -17.56
N ARG A 76 -0.61 -10.24 -17.20
CA ARG A 76 -0.55 -8.82 -16.84
C ARG A 76 -0.24 -8.65 -15.36
N PHE A 77 -0.81 -9.52 -14.54
CA PHE A 77 -0.62 -9.50 -13.09
C PHE A 77 0.12 -10.74 -12.61
N VAL A 78 0.80 -10.61 -11.47
CA VAL A 78 1.54 -11.72 -10.85
C VAL A 78 0.60 -12.88 -10.49
N SER A 79 -0.67 -12.59 -10.17
CA SER A 79 -1.70 -13.61 -9.87
C SER A 79 -2.12 -14.43 -11.07
N GLU A 80 -1.85 -13.96 -12.29
CA GLU A 80 -2.21 -14.65 -13.53
C GLU A 80 -1.09 -15.57 -14.03
N ILE A 81 0.08 -15.57 -13.38
CA ILE A 81 1.20 -16.42 -13.78
C ILE A 81 0.82 -17.87 -13.55
N THR A 82 0.85 -18.67 -14.61
CA THR A 82 0.49 -20.10 -14.59
C THR A 82 1.66 -20.97 -15.02
N SER A 83 1.53 -22.30 -14.92
CA SER A 83 2.59 -23.24 -15.29
C SER A 83 3.12 -23.10 -16.74
N PRO A 84 2.30 -22.75 -17.76
CA PRO A 84 2.81 -22.48 -19.12
C PRO A 84 3.74 -21.26 -19.22
N ASP A 85 3.62 -20.29 -18.30
CA ASP A 85 4.42 -19.06 -18.27
C ASP A 85 5.82 -19.28 -17.67
N VAL A 86 6.04 -20.43 -17.05
CA VAL A 86 7.35 -20.81 -16.49
C VAL A 86 7.95 -22.05 -17.17
N LYS A 87 7.27 -22.59 -18.19
CA LYS A 87 7.66 -23.83 -18.89
C LYS A 87 9.00 -23.73 -19.64
N THR A 88 9.39 -22.55 -20.11
CA THR A 88 10.68 -22.35 -20.80
C THR A 88 11.52 -21.30 -20.07
N PRO A 89 12.87 -21.40 -20.11
CA PRO A 89 13.73 -20.46 -19.40
C PRO A 89 13.46 -19.00 -19.78
N ARG A 90 13.17 -18.73 -21.06
CA ARG A 90 12.84 -17.39 -21.54
C ARG A 90 11.54 -16.86 -20.93
N ARG A 91 10.51 -17.71 -20.80
CA ARG A 91 9.23 -17.31 -20.19
C ARG A 91 9.34 -17.17 -18.67
N ALA A 92 10.03 -18.11 -18.01
CA ALA A 92 10.30 -18.02 -16.58
C ALA A 92 11.04 -16.73 -16.20
N LYS A 93 12.04 -16.32 -17.01
CA LYS A 93 12.73 -15.04 -16.82
C LYS A 93 11.78 -13.85 -16.87
N ARG A 94 10.83 -13.82 -17.82
CA ARG A 94 9.82 -12.75 -17.93
C ARG A 94 8.87 -12.74 -16.73
N ALA A 95 8.38 -13.90 -16.30
CA ALA A 95 7.51 -14.03 -15.14
C ALA A 95 8.19 -13.52 -13.86
N ILE A 96 9.47 -13.88 -13.65
CA ILE A 96 10.28 -13.39 -12.53
C ILE A 96 10.44 -11.86 -12.61
N GLN A 97 10.74 -11.32 -13.79
CA GLN A 97 10.86 -9.86 -13.98
C GLN A 97 9.57 -9.12 -13.64
N LEU A 98 8.40 -9.65 -14.06
CA LEU A 98 7.10 -9.09 -13.71
C LEU A 98 6.89 -9.06 -12.18
N ALA A 99 7.19 -10.18 -11.51
CA ALA A 99 7.07 -10.28 -10.06
C ALA A 99 8.01 -9.30 -9.34
N GLN A 100 9.29 -9.23 -9.76
CA GLN A 100 10.27 -8.31 -9.20
C GLN A 100 9.86 -6.84 -9.39
N ALA A 101 9.39 -6.47 -10.58
CA ALA A 101 8.90 -5.12 -10.86
C ALA A 101 7.72 -4.77 -9.94
N THR A 102 6.77 -5.70 -9.79
CA THR A 102 5.62 -5.54 -8.91
C THR A 102 6.04 -5.35 -7.44
N ILE A 103 6.99 -6.15 -6.95
CA ILE A 103 7.53 -6.03 -5.59
C ILE A 103 8.21 -4.67 -5.40
N ARG A 104 9.03 -4.22 -6.35
CA ARG A 104 9.69 -2.91 -6.31
C ARG A 104 8.68 -1.76 -6.25
N GLN A 105 7.62 -1.82 -7.06
CA GLN A 105 6.58 -0.80 -7.06
C GLN A 105 5.82 -0.77 -5.72
N LYS A 106 5.42 -1.94 -5.20
CA LYS A 106 4.72 -2.05 -3.92
C LYS A 106 5.57 -1.58 -2.75
N THR A 107 6.84 -1.99 -2.70
CA THR A 107 7.78 -1.57 -1.64
C THR A 107 8.03 -0.06 -1.66
N LYS A 108 8.17 0.55 -2.85
CA LYS A 108 8.27 2.02 -2.98
C LYS A 108 7.03 2.71 -2.40
N LYS A 109 5.83 2.21 -2.72
CA LYS A 109 4.57 2.76 -2.19
C LYS A 109 4.49 2.63 -0.66
N ILE A 110 4.85 1.46 -0.12
CA ILE A 110 4.88 1.23 1.33
C ILE A 110 5.82 2.23 2.02
N ARG A 111 7.04 2.40 1.50
CA ARG A 111 8.02 3.34 2.06
C ARG A 111 7.50 4.78 2.06
N ALA A 112 6.94 5.23 0.94
CA ALA A 112 6.37 6.57 0.85
C ALA A 112 5.26 6.79 1.89
N LEU A 113 4.35 5.83 2.05
CA LEU A 113 3.28 5.91 3.04
C LEU A 113 3.81 5.92 4.48
N GLN A 114 4.81 5.10 4.79
CA GLN A 114 5.45 5.06 6.10
C GLN A 114 6.13 6.40 6.43
N GLU A 115 6.79 7.00 5.44
CA GLU A 115 7.42 8.31 5.57
C GLU A 115 6.40 9.42 5.83
N SER A 116 5.32 9.47 5.04
CA SER A 116 4.23 10.42 5.29
C SER A 116 3.62 10.23 6.67
N ASN A 117 3.40 8.99 7.11
CA ASN A 117 2.86 8.69 8.44
C ASN A 117 3.80 9.18 9.54
N ARG A 118 5.11 8.92 9.41
CA ARG A 118 6.15 9.41 10.34
C ARG A 118 6.15 10.94 10.43
N TYR A 119 6.08 11.62 9.29
CA TYR A 119 6.01 13.08 9.23
C TYR A 119 4.77 13.61 9.95
N LEU A 120 3.59 13.05 9.65
CA LEU A 120 2.33 13.49 10.25
C LEU A 120 2.31 13.28 11.77
N LYS A 121 2.83 12.15 12.26
CA LYS A 121 2.96 11.90 13.71
C LYS A 121 3.83 12.96 14.38
N LYS A 122 5.01 13.25 13.83
CA LYS A 122 5.88 14.31 14.34
C LYS A 122 5.21 15.69 14.30
N LYS A 123 4.44 15.98 13.25
CA LYS A 123 3.70 17.24 13.14
C LYS A 123 2.63 17.35 14.21
N ILE A 124 1.90 16.27 14.48
CA ILE A 124 0.90 16.22 15.55
C ILE A 124 1.57 16.43 16.92
N GLU A 125 2.68 15.75 17.19
CA GLU A 125 3.46 15.92 18.42
C GLU A 125 3.91 17.38 18.58
N SER A 126 4.53 17.96 17.55
CA SER A 126 4.96 19.37 17.56
C SER A 126 3.79 20.34 17.79
N LEU A 127 2.63 20.11 17.18
CA LEU A 127 1.46 20.95 17.40
C LEU A 127 0.91 20.81 18.82
N LYS A 128 0.92 19.60 19.39
CA LYS A 128 0.55 19.40 20.80
C LYS A 128 1.50 20.16 21.73
N ASP A 129 2.81 20.10 21.48
CA ASP A 129 3.80 20.82 22.28
C ASP A 129 3.58 22.33 22.25
N VAL A 130 3.29 22.88 21.05
CA VAL A 130 2.94 24.30 20.89
C VAL A 130 1.69 24.65 21.69
N ILE A 131 0.62 23.85 21.60
CA ILE A 131 -0.62 24.08 22.35
C ILE A 131 -0.35 24.05 23.87
N VAL A 132 0.43 23.08 24.36
CA VAL A 132 0.80 22.98 25.77
C VAL A 132 1.53 24.25 26.23
N HIS A 133 2.50 24.73 25.44
CA HIS A 133 3.23 25.96 25.74
C HIS A 133 2.31 27.19 25.76
N LEU A 134 1.42 27.32 24.79
CA LEU A 134 0.48 28.45 24.71
C LEU A 134 -0.52 28.46 25.87
N ARG A 135 -1.05 27.29 26.25
CA ARG A 135 -1.91 27.14 27.44
C ARG A 135 -1.15 27.50 28.72
N LYS A 136 0.09 27.06 28.88
CA LYS A 136 0.94 27.41 30.03
C LYS A 136 1.13 28.91 30.18
N ASN A 137 1.18 29.65 29.06
CA ASN A 137 1.34 31.10 29.05
C ASN A 137 -0.01 31.86 29.05
N ASN A 138 -1.14 31.18 29.24
CA ASN A 138 -2.50 31.76 29.21
C ASN A 138 -2.83 32.52 27.91
N VAL A 139 -2.18 32.18 26.79
CA VAL A 139 -2.42 32.82 25.49
C VAL A 139 -3.62 32.19 24.77
N VAL A 140 -3.94 30.93 25.10
CA VAL A 140 -5.07 30.20 24.53
C VAL A 140 -5.88 29.59 25.67
N SER A 141 -7.17 29.91 25.71
CA SER A 141 -8.15 29.32 26.63
C SER A 141 -8.89 28.18 25.93
N ASP A 142 -9.31 27.17 26.69
CA ASP A 142 -10.17 26.11 26.16
C ASP A 142 -11.60 26.66 26.04
N ASP A 143 -11.95 27.13 24.85
CA ASP A 143 -13.33 27.52 24.53
C ASP A 143 -14.23 26.26 24.65
N LYS A 144 -15.15 26.29 25.63
CA LYS A 144 -16.13 25.24 25.91
C LYS A 144 -17.36 25.36 25.02
#